data_AF-A0AAN8FDS1-F1
#
_entry.id   AF-A0AAN8FDS1-F1
#
_cell.length_a   1.000
_cell.length_b   1.000
_cell.length_c   1.000
_cell.angle_alpha   90.00
_cell.angle_beta   90.00
_cell.angle_gamma   90.00
#
_symmetry.space_group_name_H-M   'P 1'
#
loop_
_entity.id
_entity.type
_entity.pdbx_description
1 polymer ?
#
loop_
_entity_poly.entity_id
_entity_poly.type
_entity_poly.pdbx_seq_one_letter_code
_entity_poly.pdbx_strand_id
1 'polypeptide(L)'
;MYCNHPVEVFYGSPRTIAALILMTISLLSIVLHVLFILASRKLAGWNSDFAFTLLIGMSCCSLVRFILEIVCDAVALTYVDFCSHHHLFTFLGAIELSSYLTLILLSVLITIHRIIYTIFATKAASLLPPAIAKTTVFVVAIISVVILCIVQSDDVHYHYVPPRLYFDDLAESTSHLLRLTGSLANYSLGVTNLIAYPIIFLYLHSRHSLSFTRNDELRMTIQVTLFVIIECIFFVYWEFIENTRQTTSASALLTSSIIKLVFYDSIIFPYLLINKRVQNRIVDIVTCRSTSRQPLCNVIVYASG
;
A
#
# COMPACT_ATOMS: atom_id res chain seq x y z
N MET A 1 25.39 23.80 8.08
CA MET A 1 24.06 23.23 7.79
C MET A 1 23.18 24.39 7.34
N TYR A 2 22.98 24.57 6.04
CA TYR A 2 22.14 25.64 5.49
C TYR A 2 20.70 25.14 5.48
N CYS A 3 19.95 25.35 6.56
CA CYS A 3 18.51 25.18 6.50
C CYS A 3 17.92 26.34 5.71
N ASN A 4 17.70 26.14 4.41
CA ASN A 4 16.97 27.10 3.60
C ASN A 4 15.49 26.97 3.96
N HIS A 5 14.88 28.05 4.44
CA HIS A 5 13.45 28.05 4.73
C HIS A 5 12.67 27.71 3.44
N PRO A 6 11.87 26.63 3.46
CA PRO A 6 11.10 26.26 2.28
C PRO A 6 10.04 27.32 2.01
N VAL A 7 9.85 27.66 0.72
CA VAL A 7 8.82 28.61 0.30
C VAL A 7 7.45 28.14 0.80
N GLU A 8 6.75 29.01 1.52
CA GLU A 8 5.40 28.74 2.01
C GLU A 8 4.41 28.74 0.84
N VAL A 9 3.70 27.64 0.67
CA VAL A 9 2.65 27.52 -0.35
C VAL A 9 1.26 27.62 0.27
N PHE A 10 1.12 27.09 1.49
CA PHE A 10 -0.11 27.19 2.28
C PHE A 10 0.10 28.13 3.46
N TYR A 11 -0.63 29.25 3.48
CA TYR A 11 -0.63 30.22 4.58
C TYR A 11 -2.07 30.54 5.00
N GLY A 12 -2.27 30.90 6.27
CA GLY A 12 -3.59 31.30 6.79
C GLY A 12 -4.67 30.23 6.67
N SER A 13 -5.89 30.62 6.26
CA SER A 13 -7.04 29.71 6.14
C SER A 13 -6.87 28.58 5.11
N PRO A 14 -6.25 28.78 3.92
CA PRO A 14 -5.92 27.68 3.01
C PRO A 14 -5.15 26.52 3.67
N ARG A 15 -4.19 26.81 4.56
CA ARG A 15 -3.42 25.79 5.27
C ARG A 15 -4.32 24.96 6.17
N THR A 16 -5.16 25.62 6.96
CA THR A 16 -6.12 24.94 7.84
C THR A 16 -7.10 24.08 7.06
N ILE A 17 -7.63 24.58 5.94
CA ILE A 17 -8.56 23.83 5.10
C ILE A 17 -7.88 22.60 4.49
N ALA A 18 -6.68 22.76 3.92
CA ALA A 18 -5.93 21.66 3.31
C ALA A 18 -5.59 20.56 4.33
N ALA A 19 -5.05 20.94 5.49
CA ALA A 19 -4.75 19.99 6.57
C ALA A 19 -6.00 19.25 7.07
N LEU A 20 -7.11 19.95 7.27
CA LEU A 20 -8.37 19.31 7.68
C LEU A 20 -8.89 18.30 6.64
N ILE A 21 -8.74 18.59 5.35
CA ILE A 21 -9.11 17.65 4.28
C ILE A 21 -8.24 16.39 4.35
N LEU A 22 -6.91 16.54 4.42
CA LEU A 22 -5.96 15.42 4.47
C LEU A 22 -6.13 14.57 5.74
N MET A 23 -6.32 15.22 6.90
CA MET A 23 -6.65 14.55 8.15
C MET A 23 -7.98 13.78 8.08
N THR A 24 -9.00 14.36 7.45
CA THR A 24 -10.32 13.70 7.31
C THR A 24 -10.23 12.46 6.42
N ILE A 25 -9.54 12.56 5.27
CA ILE A 25 -9.29 11.42 4.38
C ILE A 25 -8.55 10.33 5.16
N SER A 26 -7.44 10.69 5.81
CA SER A 26 -6.62 9.76 6.59
C SER A 26 -7.41 9.06 7.70
N LEU A 27 -8.29 9.77 8.41
CA LEU A 27 -9.14 9.17 9.45
C LEU A 27 -10.13 8.16 8.87
N LEU A 28 -10.77 8.48 7.75
CA LEU A 28 -11.68 7.55 7.07
C LEU A 28 -10.94 6.31 6.56
N SER A 29 -9.76 6.49 5.99
CA SER A 29 -8.90 5.40 5.50
C SER A 29 -8.39 4.52 6.65
N ILE A 30 -8.06 5.09 7.82
CA ILE A 30 -7.73 4.31 9.02
C ILE A 30 -8.89 3.39 9.41
N VAL A 31 -10.12 3.92 9.49
CA VAL A 31 -11.31 3.11 9.81
C VAL A 31 -11.48 1.98 8.79
N LEU A 32 -11.32 2.29 7.50
CA LEU A 32 -11.42 1.30 6.42
C LEU A 32 -10.40 0.18 6.56
N HIS A 33 -9.12 0.50 6.76
CA HIS A 33 -8.05 -0.47 6.89
C HIS A 33 -8.14 -1.28 8.19
N VAL A 34 -8.57 -0.69 9.31
CA VAL A 34 -8.83 -1.41 10.56
C VAL A 34 -9.95 -2.44 10.36
N LEU A 35 -11.07 -2.05 9.74
CA LEU A 35 -12.16 -2.98 9.41
C LEU A 35 -11.68 -4.10 8.50
N PHE A 36 -10.89 -3.78 7.48
CA PHE A 36 -10.32 -4.77 6.57
C PHE A 36 -9.40 -5.77 7.29
N ILE A 37 -8.52 -5.30 8.19
CA ILE A 37 -7.64 -6.15 8.99
C ILE A 37 -8.46 -7.08 9.88
N LEU A 38 -9.47 -6.55 10.59
CA LEU A 38 -10.34 -7.34 11.46
C LEU A 38 -11.10 -8.42 10.69
N ALA A 39 -11.62 -8.09 9.50
CA ALA A 39 -12.32 -9.04 8.63
C ALA A 39 -11.37 -10.10 8.06
N SER A 40 -10.16 -9.70 7.68
CA SER A 40 -9.17 -10.58 7.04
C SER A 40 -8.40 -11.45 8.03
N ARG A 41 -8.33 -11.09 9.33
CA ARG A 41 -7.55 -11.83 10.34
C ARG A 41 -7.95 -13.30 10.47
N LYS A 42 -9.23 -13.63 10.27
CA LYS A 42 -9.72 -15.02 10.32
C LYS A 42 -9.48 -15.79 9.01
N LEU A 43 -9.14 -15.10 7.93
CA LEU A 43 -8.83 -15.68 6.62
C LEU A 43 -7.31 -15.86 6.45
N ALA A 44 -6.54 -14.92 7.01
CA ALA A 44 -5.08 -14.95 7.08
C ALA A 44 -4.56 -16.04 8.02
N GLY A 45 -3.36 -16.52 7.71
CA GLY A 45 -2.71 -17.59 8.46
C GLY A 45 -1.73 -18.38 7.63
N TRP A 46 -0.82 -19.07 8.31
CA TRP A 46 0.29 -19.80 7.69
C TRP A 46 -0.12 -21.11 7.05
N ASN A 47 -1.17 -21.72 7.60
CA ASN A 47 -1.83 -22.91 7.05
C ASN A 47 -3.11 -22.56 6.28
N SER A 48 -3.46 -21.27 6.23
CA SER A 48 -4.56 -20.72 5.43
C SER A 48 -3.99 -19.91 4.28
N ASP A 49 -4.73 -18.94 3.75
CA ASP A 49 -4.34 -18.21 2.56
C ASP A 49 -3.31 -17.11 2.91
N PHE A 50 -2.04 -17.38 2.61
CA PHE A 50 -0.92 -16.47 2.85
C PHE A 50 -1.08 -15.12 2.12
N ALA A 51 -1.86 -15.06 1.04
CA ALA A 51 -2.14 -13.79 0.37
C ALA A 51 -2.86 -12.81 1.32
N PHE A 52 -3.75 -13.29 2.19
CA PHE A 52 -4.38 -12.42 3.19
C PHE A 52 -3.41 -11.95 4.28
N THR A 53 -2.38 -12.75 4.61
CA THR A 53 -1.31 -12.29 5.51
C THR A 53 -0.53 -11.14 4.89
N LEU A 54 -0.20 -11.22 3.59
CA LEU A 54 0.45 -10.11 2.87
C LEU A 54 -0.45 -8.87 2.81
N LEU A 55 -1.75 -9.02 2.54
CA LEU A 55 -2.71 -7.90 2.51
C LEU A 55 -2.90 -7.22 3.88
N ILE A 56 -2.85 -7.99 4.96
CA ILE A 56 -2.83 -7.44 6.32
C ILE A 56 -1.53 -6.63 6.51
N GLY A 57 -0.38 -7.16 6.08
CA GLY A 57 0.89 -6.44 6.09
C GLY A 57 0.84 -5.12 5.33
N MET A 58 0.28 -5.13 4.11
CA MET A 58 0.08 -3.92 3.31
C MET A 58 -0.84 -2.93 4.05
N SER A 59 -1.92 -3.41 4.64
CA SER A 59 -2.84 -2.56 5.41
C SER A 59 -2.18 -1.97 6.67
N CYS A 60 -1.30 -2.71 7.34
CA CYS A 60 -0.52 -2.16 8.45
C CYS A 60 0.42 -1.05 7.98
N CYS A 61 1.07 -1.20 6.82
CA CYS A 61 1.90 -0.14 6.24
C CYS A 61 1.04 1.10 5.90
N SER A 62 -0.15 0.90 5.31
CA SER A 62 -1.11 1.99 5.07
C SER A 62 -1.51 2.71 6.36
N LEU A 63 -1.79 1.97 7.44
CA LEU A 63 -2.14 2.57 8.73
C LEU A 63 -1.02 3.46 9.28
N VAL A 64 0.24 3.00 9.20
CA VAL A 64 1.40 3.82 9.58
C VAL A 64 1.43 5.12 8.78
N ARG A 65 1.23 5.04 7.45
CA ARG A 65 1.21 6.21 6.56
C ARG A 65 0.08 7.20 6.89
N PHE A 66 -1.13 6.73 7.19
CA PHE A 66 -2.27 7.60 7.51
C PHE A 66 -2.14 8.25 8.89
N ILE A 67 -1.65 7.51 9.89
CA ILE A 67 -1.36 8.07 11.21
C ILE A 67 -0.27 9.14 11.09
N LEU A 68 0.76 8.85 10.29
CA LEU A 68 1.84 9.78 10.02
C LEU A 68 1.34 11.07 9.36
N GLU A 69 0.45 10.99 8.36
CA GLU A 69 -0.16 12.17 7.74
C GLU A 69 -0.86 13.05 8.77
N ILE A 70 -1.69 12.46 9.64
CA ILE A 70 -2.41 13.17 10.69
C ILE A 70 -1.44 13.89 11.64
N VAL A 71 -0.35 13.22 12.04
CA VAL A 71 0.69 13.81 12.90
C VAL A 71 1.37 14.98 12.18
N CYS A 72 1.78 14.77 10.93
CA CYS A 72 2.45 15.79 10.11
C CYS A 72 1.57 17.04 9.92
N ASP A 73 0.29 16.86 9.58
CA ASP A 73 -0.66 17.95 9.39
C ASP A 73 -0.97 18.68 10.71
N ALA A 74 -1.07 17.96 11.82
CA ALA A 74 -1.23 18.57 13.14
C ALA A 74 0.00 19.43 13.51
N VAL A 75 1.21 18.92 13.27
CA VAL A 75 2.46 19.67 13.46
C VAL A 75 2.49 20.90 12.56
N ALA A 76 2.05 20.78 11.30
CA ALA A 76 1.95 21.91 10.40
C ALA A 76 0.99 22.99 10.93
N LEU A 77 -0.17 22.62 11.46
CA LEU A 77 -1.12 23.59 12.03
C LEU A 77 -0.58 24.33 13.25
N THR A 78 0.38 23.75 13.96
CA THR A 78 1.05 24.42 15.09
C THR A 78 2.19 25.35 14.69
N TYR A 79 2.48 25.51 13.39
CA TYR A 79 3.55 26.37 12.88
C TYR A 79 4.94 26.04 13.50
N VAL A 80 5.22 24.76 13.75
CA VAL A 80 6.54 24.34 14.23
C VAL A 80 7.59 24.73 13.20
N ASP A 81 8.63 25.43 13.66
CA ASP A 81 9.73 25.86 12.80
C ASP A 81 10.50 24.66 12.26
N PHE A 82 10.62 24.61 10.93
CA PHE A 82 11.27 23.53 10.19
C PHE A 82 12.76 23.42 10.55
N CYS A 83 13.45 24.55 10.63
CA CYS A 83 14.89 24.57 10.83
C CYS A 83 15.30 24.16 12.24
N SER A 84 14.53 24.58 13.25
CA SER A 84 14.78 24.22 14.65
C SER A 84 14.53 22.73 14.93
N HIS A 85 13.65 22.08 14.16
CA HIS A 85 13.24 20.68 14.38
C HIS A 85 13.54 19.78 13.18
N HIS A 86 14.63 20.04 12.46
CA HIS A 86 14.96 19.30 11.24
C HIS A 86 14.98 17.78 11.43
N HIS A 87 15.60 17.28 12.51
CA HIS A 87 15.65 15.84 12.81
C HIS A 87 14.27 15.19 12.97
N LEU A 88 13.28 15.93 13.52
CA LEU A 88 11.91 15.44 13.62
C LEU A 88 11.32 15.22 12.23
N PHE A 89 11.44 16.21 11.35
CA PHE A 89 10.88 16.14 10.00
C PHE A 89 11.57 15.09 9.12
N THR A 90 12.88 14.91 9.28
CA THR A 90 13.63 13.82 8.63
C THR A 90 13.18 12.45 9.14
N PHE A 91 12.97 12.30 10.45
CA PHE A 91 12.45 11.05 11.00
C PHE A 91 11.04 10.73 10.49
N LEU A 92 10.16 11.73 10.42
CA LEU A 92 8.82 11.58 9.83
C LEU A 92 8.91 11.18 8.35
N GLY A 93 9.81 11.79 7.57
CA GLY A 93 10.08 11.40 6.19
C GLY A 93 10.60 9.96 6.07
N ALA A 94 11.52 9.55 6.92
CA ALA A 94 12.07 8.19 6.92
C ALA A 94 10.99 7.11 7.16
N ILE A 95 10.03 7.38 8.06
CA ILE A 95 8.88 6.49 8.29
C ILE A 95 8.01 6.42 7.03
N GLU A 96 7.72 7.55 6.40
CA GLU A 96 6.92 7.63 5.17
C GLU A 96 7.54 6.76 4.07
N LEU A 97 8.81 7.01 3.75
CA LEU A 97 9.50 6.34 2.65
C LEU A 97 9.68 4.84 2.92
N SER A 98 10.01 4.47 4.16
CA SER A 98 10.10 3.06 4.54
C SER A 98 8.75 2.36 4.40
N SER A 99 7.66 2.98 4.85
CA SER A 99 6.31 2.41 4.71
C SER A 99 5.90 2.23 3.24
N TYR A 100 6.21 3.21 2.39
CA TYR A 100 5.95 3.17 0.95
C TYR A 100 6.71 2.02 0.28
N LEU A 101 8.03 1.94 0.46
CA LEU A 101 8.85 0.90 -0.17
C LEU A 101 8.51 -0.50 0.33
N THR A 102 8.19 -0.64 1.62
CA THR A 102 7.71 -1.90 2.20
C THR A 102 6.42 -2.34 1.55
N LEU A 103 5.51 -1.40 1.29
CA LEU A 103 4.25 -1.68 0.62
C LEU A 103 4.44 -2.12 -0.84
N ILE A 104 5.35 -1.48 -1.58
CA ILE A 104 5.71 -1.91 -2.95
C ILE A 104 6.29 -3.33 -2.95
N LEU A 105 7.20 -3.62 -2.01
CA LEU A 105 7.77 -4.96 -1.85
C LEU A 105 6.70 -6.01 -1.56
N LEU A 106 5.75 -5.71 -0.67
CA LEU A 106 4.61 -6.58 -0.39
C LEU A 106 3.69 -6.75 -1.61
N SER A 107 3.51 -5.71 -2.45
CA SER A 107 2.74 -5.81 -3.69
C SER A 107 3.40 -6.77 -4.69
N VAL A 108 4.72 -6.65 -4.87
CA VAL A 108 5.48 -7.58 -5.72
C VAL A 108 5.36 -9.02 -5.19
N LEU A 109 5.48 -9.21 -3.87
CA LEU A 109 5.36 -10.53 -3.24
C LEU A 109 3.97 -11.16 -3.40
N ILE A 110 2.88 -10.40 -3.29
CA ILE A 110 1.54 -10.94 -3.49
C ILE A 110 1.32 -11.33 -4.96
N THR A 111 1.89 -10.59 -5.91
CA THR A 111 1.83 -10.93 -7.33
C THR A 111 2.64 -12.19 -7.62
N ILE A 112 3.86 -12.32 -7.10
CA ILE A 112 4.67 -13.56 -7.23
C ILE A 112 3.92 -14.76 -6.63
N HIS A 113 3.35 -14.58 -5.43
CA HIS A 113 2.55 -15.62 -4.77
C HIS A 113 1.39 -16.08 -5.66
N ARG A 114 0.64 -15.14 -6.25
CA ARG A 114 -0.46 -15.44 -7.18
C ARG A 114 0.01 -16.21 -8.41
N ILE A 115 1.15 -15.84 -9.01
CA ILE A 115 1.73 -16.57 -10.15
C ILE A 115 2.03 -18.01 -9.74
N ILE A 116 2.72 -18.22 -8.62
CA ILE A 116 3.11 -19.56 -8.17
C ILE A 116 1.88 -20.44 -7.92
N TYR A 117 0.87 -19.91 -7.22
CA TYR A 117 -0.36 -20.67 -6.94
C TYR A 117 -1.22 -20.92 -8.17
N THR A 118 -1.12 -20.08 -9.20
CA THR A 118 -1.85 -20.30 -10.47
C THR A 118 -1.13 -21.34 -11.34
N ILE A 119 0.18 -21.16 -11.57
CA ILE A 119 0.95 -22.02 -12.49
C ILE A 119 1.15 -23.41 -11.87
N PHE A 120 1.49 -23.47 -10.59
CA PHE A 120 1.83 -24.70 -9.88
C PHE A 120 0.72 -25.16 -8.93
N ALA A 121 -0.55 -25.03 -9.31
CA ALA A 121 -1.70 -25.29 -8.43
C ALA A 121 -1.61 -26.60 -7.60
N THR A 122 -1.09 -27.70 -8.16
CA THR A 122 -0.95 -28.99 -7.45
C THR A 122 0.29 -29.10 -6.57
N LYS A 123 1.33 -28.30 -6.81
CA LYS A 123 2.60 -28.32 -6.06
C LYS A 123 2.82 -27.06 -5.21
N ALA A 124 1.97 -26.05 -5.31
CA ALA A 124 2.16 -24.74 -4.68
C ALA A 124 2.32 -24.86 -3.16
N ALA A 125 1.52 -25.70 -2.49
CA ALA A 125 1.64 -25.94 -1.05
C ALA A 125 2.99 -26.57 -0.64
N SER A 126 3.63 -27.32 -1.54
CA SER A 126 4.98 -27.87 -1.31
C SER A 126 6.09 -26.87 -1.63
N LEU A 127 5.85 -25.94 -2.57
CA LEU A 127 6.81 -24.91 -2.96
C LEU A 127 6.84 -23.73 -1.99
N LEU A 128 5.71 -23.41 -1.37
CA LEU A 128 5.56 -22.31 -0.40
C LEU A 128 5.07 -22.85 0.94
N PRO A 129 5.87 -23.67 1.65
CA PRO A 129 5.51 -24.12 2.98
C PRO A 129 5.44 -22.94 3.96
N PRO A 130 4.71 -23.10 5.09
CA PRO A 130 4.57 -22.08 6.13
C PRO A 130 5.91 -21.46 6.61
N ALA A 131 6.99 -22.23 6.61
CA ALA A 131 8.31 -21.76 6.99
C ALA A 131 8.87 -20.70 6.02
N ILE A 132 8.69 -20.89 4.71
CA ILE A 132 9.11 -19.91 3.70
C ILE A 132 8.27 -18.65 3.85
N ALA A 133 6.94 -18.78 3.96
CA ALA A 133 6.05 -17.64 4.17
C ALA A 133 6.44 -16.79 5.40
N LYS A 134 6.74 -17.42 6.54
CA LYS A 134 7.20 -16.73 7.76
C LYS A 134 8.54 -16.03 7.55
N THR A 135 9.48 -16.72 6.90
CA THR A 135 10.81 -16.17 6.58
C THR A 135 10.68 -14.96 5.67
N THR A 136 9.84 -15.02 4.65
CA THR A 136 9.55 -13.89 3.75
C THR A 136 9.05 -12.67 4.51
N VAL A 137 8.05 -12.83 5.38
CA VAL A 137 7.53 -11.70 6.18
C VAL A 137 8.60 -11.13 7.11
N PHE A 138 9.41 -11.99 7.74
CA PHE A 138 10.52 -11.54 8.60
C PHE A 138 11.58 -10.76 7.82
N VAL A 139 11.95 -11.23 6.62
CA VAL A 139 12.89 -10.53 5.73
C VAL A 139 12.34 -9.18 5.31
N VAL A 140 11.06 -9.09 4.94
CA VAL A 140 10.41 -7.81 4.61
C VAL A 140 10.48 -6.84 5.79
N ALA A 141 10.23 -7.31 7.01
CA ALA A 141 10.32 -6.47 8.21
C ALA A 141 11.76 -5.95 8.45
N ILE A 142 12.77 -6.81 8.27
CA ILE A 142 14.18 -6.39 8.36
C ILE A 142 14.50 -5.33 7.30
N ILE A 143 14.09 -5.56 6.05
CA ILE A 143 14.32 -4.60 4.95
C ILE A 143 13.69 -3.25 5.27
N SER A 144 12.45 -3.25 5.79
CA SER A 144 11.75 -2.03 6.22
C SER A 144 12.54 -1.24 7.28
N VAL A 145 13.06 -1.93 8.30
CA VAL A 145 13.90 -1.31 9.35
C VAL A 145 15.21 -0.78 8.78
N VAL A 146 15.87 -1.54 7.90
CA VAL A 146 17.13 -1.11 7.24
C VAL A 146 16.90 0.15 6.41
N ILE A 147 15.80 0.21 5.63
CA ILE A 147 15.44 1.41 4.86
C ILE A 147 15.22 2.60 5.79
N LEU A 148 14.50 2.42 6.90
CA LEU A 148 14.29 3.48 7.89
C LEU A 148 15.61 4.02 8.43
N CYS A 149 16.56 3.14 8.78
CA CYS A 149 17.88 3.54 9.26
C CYS A 149 18.71 4.27 8.19
N ILE A 150 18.64 3.83 6.93
CA ILE A 150 19.36 4.48 5.81
C ILE A 150 18.80 5.88 5.57
N VAL A 151 17.47 6.04 5.52
CA VAL A 151 16.84 7.34 5.24
C VAL A 151 17.00 8.31 6.40
N GLN A 152 17.13 7.83 7.63
CA GLN A 152 17.40 8.67 8.78
C GLN A 152 18.84 9.24 8.79
N SER A 153 19.77 8.68 8.01
CA SER A 153 21.14 9.19 7.96
C SER A 153 21.17 10.65 7.49
N ASP A 154 22.09 11.45 8.05
CA ASP A 154 22.20 12.88 7.77
C ASP A 154 22.51 13.18 6.29
N ASP A 155 22.84 12.17 5.48
CA ASP A 155 23.08 12.31 4.05
C ASP A 155 21.77 12.31 3.24
N VAL A 156 20.72 11.58 3.67
CA VAL A 156 19.49 11.36 2.91
C VAL A 156 18.38 12.30 3.41
N HIS A 157 18.26 13.49 2.83
CA HIS A 157 17.33 14.51 3.35
C HIS A 157 15.91 14.38 2.80
N TYR A 158 15.24 13.26 3.06
CA TYR A 158 13.81 13.12 2.81
C TYR A 158 13.03 13.51 4.07
N HIS A 159 12.21 14.56 4.00
CA HIS A 159 11.50 15.07 5.17
C HIS A 159 10.13 15.64 4.82
N TYR A 160 9.28 15.72 5.84
CA TYR A 160 8.04 16.46 5.75
C TYR A 160 8.31 17.97 5.77
N VAL A 161 7.70 18.72 4.86
CA VAL A 161 7.82 20.18 4.74
C VAL A 161 6.49 20.83 5.19
N PRO A 162 6.38 21.30 6.44
CA PRO A 162 5.11 21.81 6.98
C PRO A 162 4.48 22.96 6.19
N PRO A 163 5.24 23.93 5.64
CA PRO A 163 4.66 25.00 4.83
C PRO A 163 4.09 24.56 3.48
N ARG A 164 4.42 23.34 3.04
CA ARG A 164 3.92 22.72 1.80
C ARG A 164 2.88 21.63 2.06
N LEU A 165 2.72 21.18 3.31
CA LEU A 165 1.92 20.01 3.67
C LEU A 165 2.29 18.79 2.80
N TYR A 166 3.59 18.58 2.57
CA TYR A 166 4.08 17.61 1.59
C TYR A 166 5.46 17.09 1.99
N PHE A 167 5.80 15.87 1.56
CA PHE A 167 7.11 15.26 1.78
C PHE A 167 8.04 15.52 0.58
N ASP A 168 9.22 16.04 0.83
CA ASP A 168 10.11 16.56 -0.22
C ASP A 168 11.58 16.14 0.00
N ASP A 169 12.36 16.16 -1.08
CA ASP A 169 13.81 15.89 -1.08
C ASP A 169 14.62 17.20 -1.20
N LEU A 170 14.84 17.94 -0.10
CA LEU A 170 15.59 19.21 -0.17
C LEU A 170 17.11 19.06 -0.38
N ALA A 171 17.69 17.85 -0.32
CA ALA A 171 19.13 17.67 -0.56
C ALA A 171 19.45 17.34 -2.02
N GLU A 172 20.23 18.24 -2.62
CA GLU A 172 20.74 18.10 -3.98
C GLU A 172 21.63 16.86 -4.14
N SER A 173 22.42 16.51 -3.10
CA SER A 173 23.39 15.40 -3.13
C SER A 173 22.78 14.00 -3.23
N THR A 174 21.62 13.76 -2.62
CA THR A 174 20.95 12.43 -2.62
C THR A 174 19.68 12.37 -3.45
N SER A 175 19.26 13.48 -4.05
CA SER A 175 18.08 13.56 -4.91
C SER A 175 18.09 12.50 -6.02
N HIS A 176 19.26 12.19 -6.59
CA HIS A 176 19.40 11.15 -7.61
C HIS A 176 19.08 9.74 -7.09
N LEU A 177 19.53 9.39 -5.89
CA LEU A 177 19.28 8.07 -5.30
C LEU A 177 17.81 7.92 -4.91
N LEU A 178 17.20 8.97 -4.34
CA LEU A 178 15.79 8.98 -3.98
C LEU A 178 14.90 8.91 -5.22
N ARG A 179 15.20 9.69 -6.27
CA ARG A 179 14.48 9.64 -7.55
C ARG A 179 14.64 8.30 -8.24
N LEU A 180 15.85 7.73 -8.25
CA LEU A 180 16.08 6.39 -8.78
C LEU A 180 15.27 5.34 -8.00
N THR A 181 15.25 5.43 -6.67
CA THR A 181 14.50 4.51 -5.82
C THR A 181 12.99 4.63 -6.06
N GLY A 182 12.47 5.86 -6.17
CA GLY A 182 11.07 6.11 -6.51
C GLY A 182 10.69 5.59 -7.91
N SER A 183 11.54 5.85 -8.91
CA SER A 183 11.35 5.32 -10.27
C SER A 183 11.39 3.80 -10.27
N LEU A 184 12.40 3.17 -9.64
CA LEU A 184 12.49 1.72 -9.51
C LEU A 184 11.27 1.12 -8.81
N ALA A 185 10.76 1.76 -7.75
CA ALA A 185 9.57 1.32 -7.06
C ALA A 185 8.33 1.39 -7.96
N ASN A 186 8.17 2.50 -8.69
CA ASN A 186 7.06 2.71 -9.61
C ASN A 186 7.09 1.70 -10.77
N TYR A 187 8.25 1.52 -11.41
CA TYR A 187 8.45 0.51 -12.43
C TYR A 187 8.29 -0.91 -11.89
N SER A 188 8.73 -1.20 -10.67
CA SER A 188 8.53 -2.51 -10.05
C SER A 188 7.03 -2.80 -9.90
N LEU A 189 6.23 -1.84 -9.46
CA LEU A 189 4.79 -2.00 -9.35
C LEU A 189 4.12 -2.12 -10.72
N GLY A 190 4.41 -1.21 -11.65
CA GLY A 190 3.78 -1.22 -12.98
C GLY A 190 4.17 -2.45 -13.81
N VAL A 191 5.47 -2.72 -13.96
CA VAL A 191 6.00 -3.78 -14.83
C VAL A 191 5.70 -5.16 -14.28
N THR A 192 5.84 -5.38 -12.96
CA THR A 192 5.57 -6.71 -12.38
C THR A 192 4.14 -7.12 -12.65
N ASN A 193 3.18 -6.21 -12.43
CA ASN A 193 1.77 -6.51 -12.66
C ASN A 193 1.43 -6.61 -14.15
N LEU A 194 1.96 -5.71 -14.98
CA LEU A 194 1.74 -5.74 -16.43
C LEU A 194 2.30 -7.01 -17.10
N ILE A 195 3.34 -7.63 -16.55
CA ILE A 195 3.87 -8.91 -17.04
C ILE A 195 3.16 -10.10 -16.40
N ALA A 196 2.98 -10.08 -15.07
CA ALA A 196 2.45 -11.21 -14.32
C ALA A 196 1.03 -11.60 -14.74
N TYR A 197 0.16 -10.62 -14.92
CA TYR A 197 -1.26 -10.89 -15.13
C TYR A 197 -1.57 -11.42 -16.54
N PRO A 198 -0.92 -10.95 -17.63
CA PRO A 198 -0.98 -11.63 -18.91
C PRO A 198 -0.47 -13.07 -18.86
N ILE A 199 0.61 -13.35 -18.12
CA ILE A 199 1.10 -14.74 -17.95
C ILE A 199 0.05 -15.61 -17.26
N ILE A 200 -0.53 -15.12 -16.15
CA ILE A 200 -1.60 -15.80 -15.42
C ILE A 200 -2.80 -16.07 -16.35
N PHE A 201 -3.24 -15.05 -17.09
CA PHE A 201 -4.40 -15.15 -17.97
C PHE A 201 -4.15 -16.10 -19.13
N LEU A 202 -3.00 -15.98 -19.81
CA LEU A 202 -2.61 -16.86 -20.91
C LEU A 202 -2.52 -18.31 -20.44
N TYR A 203 -1.90 -18.57 -19.29
CA TYR A 203 -1.80 -19.91 -18.72
C TYR A 203 -3.19 -20.52 -18.43
N LEU A 204 -4.07 -19.76 -17.77
CA LEU A 204 -5.42 -20.22 -17.46
C LEU A 204 -6.26 -20.45 -18.73
N HIS A 205 -6.07 -19.61 -19.76
CA HIS A 205 -6.71 -19.77 -21.06
C HIS A 205 -6.22 -21.02 -21.80
N SER A 206 -4.89 -21.23 -21.88
CA SER A 206 -4.29 -22.41 -22.52
C SER A 206 -4.68 -23.72 -21.85
N ARG A 207 -4.98 -23.71 -20.54
CA ARG A 207 -5.48 -24.87 -19.79
C ARG A 207 -6.99 -25.09 -19.95
N HIS A 208 -7.71 -24.25 -20.70
CA HIS A 208 -9.18 -24.20 -20.73
C HIS A 208 -9.82 -24.13 -19.34
N SER A 209 -9.08 -23.62 -18.34
CA SER A 209 -9.54 -23.52 -16.96
C SER A 209 -10.34 -22.24 -16.70
N LEU A 210 -10.48 -21.37 -17.71
CA LEU A 210 -11.36 -20.21 -17.68
C LEU A 210 -12.73 -20.60 -18.21
N SER A 211 -13.58 -21.13 -17.34
CA SER A 211 -15.00 -21.26 -17.65
C SER A 211 -15.72 -20.00 -17.16
N PHE A 212 -15.98 -19.05 -18.07
CA PHE A 212 -16.80 -17.86 -17.77
C PHE A 212 -18.26 -18.20 -17.40
N THR A 213 -18.60 -19.49 -17.34
CA THR A 213 -19.92 -20.00 -16.95
C THR A 213 -20.12 -20.00 -15.44
N ARG A 214 -19.04 -20.02 -14.64
CA ARG A 214 -19.12 -20.03 -13.17
C ARG A 214 -18.87 -18.64 -12.56
N ASN A 215 -19.83 -18.19 -11.76
CA ASN A 215 -19.80 -16.87 -11.12
C ASN A 215 -18.57 -16.63 -10.22
N ASP A 216 -18.03 -17.67 -9.57
CA ASP A 216 -16.90 -17.50 -8.65
C ASP A 216 -15.56 -17.30 -9.37
N GLU A 217 -15.35 -17.98 -10.50
CA GLU A 217 -14.15 -17.84 -11.35
C GLU A 217 -14.14 -16.46 -12.04
N LEU A 218 -15.31 -16.02 -12.53
CA LEU A 218 -15.48 -14.69 -13.10
C LEU A 218 -15.16 -13.60 -12.07
N ARG A 219 -15.64 -13.74 -10.84
CA ARG A 219 -15.35 -12.78 -9.75
C ARG A 219 -13.86 -12.68 -9.46
N MET A 220 -13.16 -13.80 -9.35
CA MET A 220 -11.72 -13.80 -9.07
C MET A 220 -10.95 -13.11 -10.21
N THR A 221 -11.35 -13.36 -11.46
CA THR A 221 -10.77 -12.72 -12.66
C THR A 221 -11.03 -11.22 -12.68
N ILE A 222 -12.27 -10.77 -12.43
CA ILE A 222 -12.60 -9.34 -12.36
C ILE A 222 -11.81 -8.65 -11.24
N GLN A 223 -11.67 -9.29 -10.08
CA GLN A 223 -10.91 -8.73 -8.97
C GLN A 223 -9.46 -8.50 -9.32
N VAL A 224 -8.85 -9.47 -10.00
CA VAL A 224 -7.49 -9.35 -10.53
C VAL A 224 -7.42 -8.21 -11.54
N THR A 225 -8.30 -8.17 -12.54
CA THR A 225 -8.30 -7.14 -13.57
C THR A 225 -8.46 -5.73 -13.00
N LEU A 226 -9.35 -5.54 -12.02
CA LEU A 226 -9.51 -4.25 -11.34
C LEU A 226 -8.22 -3.83 -10.62
N PHE A 227 -7.56 -4.76 -9.94
CA PHE A 227 -6.29 -4.49 -9.26
C PHE A 227 -5.23 -4.00 -10.27
N VAL A 228 -5.09 -4.66 -11.42
CA VAL A 228 -4.16 -4.22 -12.49
C VAL A 228 -4.49 -2.85 -13.03
N ILE A 229 -5.77 -2.60 -13.34
CA ILE A 229 -6.20 -1.32 -13.90
C ILE A 229 -5.87 -0.18 -12.92
N ILE A 230 -6.16 -0.39 -11.64
CA ILE A 230 -5.85 0.58 -10.57
C ILE A 230 -4.35 0.85 -10.53
N GLU A 231 -3.52 -0.19 -10.47
CA GLU A 231 -2.05 -0.03 -10.42
C GLU A 231 -1.49 0.65 -11.68
N CYS A 232 -2.02 0.32 -12.87
CA CYS A 232 -1.63 0.98 -14.11
C CYS A 232 -1.99 2.48 -14.11
N ILE A 233 -3.14 2.86 -13.55
CA ILE A 233 -3.54 4.28 -13.43
C ILE A 233 -2.54 5.03 -12.54
N PHE A 234 -2.18 4.47 -11.38
CA PHE A 234 -1.20 5.09 -10.48
C PHE A 234 0.20 5.14 -11.10
N PHE A 235 0.63 4.08 -11.77
CA PHE A 235 1.89 4.05 -12.50
C PHE A 235 1.97 5.18 -13.54
N VAL A 236 0.92 5.32 -14.37
CA VAL A 236 0.87 6.37 -15.39
C VAL A 236 0.85 7.76 -14.75
N TYR A 237 0.10 7.94 -13.67
CA TYR A 237 0.04 9.20 -12.96
C TYR A 237 1.42 9.60 -12.42
N TRP A 238 2.12 8.70 -11.71
CA TRP A 238 3.41 9.02 -11.11
C TRP A 238 4.52 9.21 -12.14
N GLU A 239 4.58 8.33 -13.14
CA GLU A 239 5.67 8.37 -14.12
C GLU A 239 5.55 9.54 -15.08
N PHE A 240 4.33 9.83 -15.57
CA PHE A 240 4.13 10.80 -16.64
C PHE A 240 3.50 12.11 -16.18
N ILE A 241 2.64 12.10 -15.16
CA ILE A 241 1.90 13.31 -14.75
C ILE A 241 2.61 14.03 -13.62
N GLU A 242 2.90 13.35 -12.50
CA GLU A 242 3.54 13.97 -11.33
C GLU A 242 4.98 14.39 -11.66
N ASN A 243 5.76 13.53 -12.32
CA ASN A 243 7.14 13.84 -12.71
C ASN A 243 7.25 15.05 -13.65
N THR A 244 6.23 15.27 -14.51
CA THR A 244 6.17 16.43 -15.42
C THR A 244 5.63 17.70 -14.73
N ARG A 245 4.78 17.54 -13.70
CA ARG A 245 4.19 18.64 -12.93
C ARG A 245 4.98 18.92 -11.65
N GLN A 246 6.19 19.44 -11.78
CA GLN A 246 6.86 20.16 -10.68
C GLN A 246 6.19 21.54 -10.45
N THR A 247 4.87 21.57 -10.32
CA THR A 247 4.11 22.82 -10.17
C THR A 247 4.01 23.18 -8.70
N THR A 248 4.61 24.31 -8.33
CA THR A 248 4.58 24.95 -7.00
C THR A 248 3.20 25.45 -6.55
N SER A 249 2.11 25.08 -7.24
CA SER A 249 0.77 25.55 -6.93
C SER A 249 0.16 24.74 -5.78
N ALA A 250 -0.54 25.44 -4.87
CA ALA A 250 -1.21 24.84 -3.73
C ALA A 250 -2.19 23.73 -4.13
N SER A 251 -2.96 23.94 -5.20
CA SER A 251 -3.92 22.94 -5.69
C SER A 251 -3.24 21.68 -6.24
N ALA A 252 -2.09 21.80 -6.88
CA ALA A 252 -1.34 20.65 -7.38
C ALA A 252 -0.75 19.83 -6.23
N LEU A 253 -0.16 20.49 -5.22
CA LEU A 253 0.37 19.81 -4.02
C LEU A 253 -0.73 19.09 -3.24
N LEU A 254 -1.87 19.73 -3.04
CA LEU A 254 -3.02 19.10 -2.38
C LEU A 254 -3.52 17.89 -3.17
N THR A 255 -3.63 18.02 -4.50
CA THR A 255 -4.07 16.92 -5.38
C THR A 255 -3.09 15.75 -5.33
N SER A 256 -1.78 16.00 -5.41
CA SER A 256 -0.76 14.95 -5.30
C SER A 256 -0.85 14.24 -3.94
N SER A 257 -0.98 14.99 -2.84
CA SER A 257 -1.12 14.42 -1.50
C SER A 257 -2.35 13.53 -1.38
N ILE A 258 -3.51 13.98 -1.88
CA ILE A 258 -4.73 13.18 -1.92
C ILE A 258 -4.53 11.89 -2.74
N ILE A 259 -3.92 11.98 -3.93
CA ILE A 259 -3.70 10.81 -4.79
C ILE A 259 -2.76 9.80 -4.11
N LYS A 260 -1.71 10.28 -3.42
CA LYS A 260 -0.83 9.43 -2.61
C LYS A 260 -1.60 8.72 -1.50
N LEU A 261 -2.50 9.40 -0.79
CA LEU A 261 -3.34 8.76 0.24
C LEU A 261 -4.30 7.72 -0.35
N VAL A 262 -4.98 8.06 -1.45
CA VAL A 262 -5.93 7.17 -2.14
C VAL A 262 -5.24 5.92 -2.70
N PHE A 263 -3.96 6.01 -3.09
CA PHE A 263 -3.19 4.84 -3.51
C PHE A 263 -3.17 3.74 -2.43
N TYR A 264 -2.98 4.10 -1.16
CA TYR A 264 -2.95 3.12 -0.06
C TYR A 264 -4.30 2.41 0.12
N ASP A 265 -5.42 3.12 -0.05
CA ASP A 265 -6.77 2.52 -0.01
C ASP A 265 -7.03 1.62 -1.23
N SER A 266 -6.50 2.00 -2.39
CA SER A 266 -6.74 1.32 -3.66
C SER A 266 -6.28 -0.16 -3.66
N ILE A 267 -5.32 -0.49 -2.80
CA ILE A 267 -4.75 -1.84 -2.65
C ILE A 267 -5.78 -2.84 -2.12
N ILE A 268 -6.62 -2.40 -1.17
CA ILE A 268 -7.64 -3.26 -0.56
C ILE A 268 -8.98 -3.18 -1.30
N PHE A 269 -9.15 -2.17 -2.16
CA PHE A 269 -10.42 -1.88 -2.81
C PHE A 269 -10.99 -3.05 -3.65
N PRO A 270 -10.22 -3.74 -4.50
CA PRO A 270 -10.74 -4.91 -5.22
C PRO A 270 -11.25 -6.02 -4.31
N TYR A 271 -10.59 -6.22 -3.16
CA TYR A 271 -11.00 -7.22 -2.18
C TYR A 271 -12.28 -6.82 -1.46
N LEU A 272 -12.41 -5.54 -1.09
CA LEU A 272 -13.61 -5.01 -0.45
C LEU A 272 -14.84 -5.06 -1.38
N LEU A 273 -14.66 -4.81 -2.68
CA LEU A 273 -15.77 -4.79 -3.64
C LEU A 273 -16.23 -6.18 -4.10
N ILE A 274 -15.30 -7.13 -4.23
CA ILE A 274 -15.61 -8.39 -4.93
C ILE A 274 -15.57 -9.60 -4.00
N ASN A 275 -14.77 -9.57 -2.93
CA ASN A 275 -14.63 -10.71 -2.05
C ASN A 275 -15.78 -10.78 -1.03
N LYS A 276 -16.81 -11.57 -1.37
CA LYS A 276 -17.97 -11.83 -0.51
C LYS A 276 -17.61 -12.28 0.91
N ARG A 277 -16.51 -13.05 1.09
CA ARG A 277 -16.10 -13.51 2.42
C ARG A 277 -15.68 -12.32 3.28
N VAL A 278 -14.89 -11.40 2.72
CA VAL A 278 -14.47 -10.17 3.40
C VAL A 278 -15.69 -9.28 3.68
N GLN A 279 -16.56 -9.07 2.68
CA GLN A 279 -17.77 -8.26 2.82
C GLN A 279 -18.69 -8.75 3.94
N ASN A 280 -19.01 -10.05 3.93
CA ASN A 280 -19.87 -10.64 4.96
C ASN A 280 -19.26 -10.49 6.35
N ARG A 281 -17.93 -10.65 6.47
CA ARG A 281 -17.24 -10.44 7.75
C ARG A 281 -17.27 -8.99 8.21
N ILE A 282 -17.12 -8.03 7.31
CA ILE A 282 -17.25 -6.60 7.65
C ILE A 282 -18.67 -6.30 8.12
N VAL A 283 -19.69 -6.81 7.42
CA VAL A 283 -21.10 -6.65 7.83
C VAL A 283 -21.34 -7.27 9.21
N ASP A 284 -20.82 -8.46 9.48
CA ASP A 284 -20.93 -9.10 10.81
C ASP A 284 -20.31 -8.25 11.92
N ILE A 285 -19.13 -7.66 11.67
CA ILE A 285 -18.42 -6.79 12.61
C ILE A 285 -19.21 -5.50 12.87
N VAL A 286 -19.64 -4.81 11.80
CA VAL A 286 -20.36 -3.53 11.91
C VAL A 286 -21.74 -3.72 12.56
N THR A 287 -22.44 -4.81 12.23
CA THR A 287 -23.75 -5.12 12.82
C THR A 287 -23.65 -5.75 14.22
N CYS A 288 -22.44 -5.94 14.77
CA CYS A 288 -22.20 -6.60 16.05
C CYS A 288 -22.90 -7.96 16.17
N ARG A 289 -23.07 -8.69 15.06
CA ARG A 289 -23.65 -10.03 15.09
C ARG A 289 -22.61 -10.97 15.71
N SER A 290 -22.79 -11.26 17.00
CA SER A 290 -21.98 -12.23 17.73
C SER A 290 -21.90 -13.53 16.93
N THR A 291 -20.68 -13.94 16.61
CA THR A 291 -20.39 -15.17 15.87
C THR A 291 -20.63 -16.39 16.77
N SER A 292 -21.85 -16.56 17.27
CA SER A 292 -22.31 -17.84 17.79
C SER A 292 -22.97 -18.58 16.62
N ARG A 293 -22.46 -19.77 16.30
CA ARG A 293 -22.90 -20.70 15.24
C ARG A 293 -22.28 -20.48 13.85
N GLN A 294 -21.09 -21.03 13.66
CA GLN A 294 -20.88 -22.01 12.59
C GLN A 294 -19.90 -23.08 13.11
N PRO A 295 -20.31 -24.36 13.20
CA PRO A 295 -19.36 -25.43 13.52
C PRO A 295 -18.38 -25.59 12.36
N LEU A 296 -17.10 -25.71 12.70
CA LEU A 296 -16.10 -26.32 11.82
C LEU A 296 -16.56 -27.76 11.50
N CYS A 297 -17.27 -27.95 10.41
CA CYS A 297 -17.44 -29.27 9.83
C CYS A 297 -17.65 -29.16 8.32
N ASN A 298 -16.77 -29.82 7.57
CA ASN A 298 -16.83 -30.15 6.14
C ASN A 298 -16.64 -29.03 5.13
N VAL A 299 -15.36 -28.71 4.82
CA VAL A 299 -14.84 -28.77 3.43
C VAL A 299 -13.36 -29.21 3.47
N ILE A 300 -13.13 -30.49 3.76
CA ILE A 300 -11.96 -31.24 3.26
C ILE A 300 -12.52 -32.27 2.28
N VAL A 301 -12.77 -31.84 1.04
CA VAL A 301 -12.85 -32.64 -0.21
C VAL A 301 -12.66 -31.57 -1.29
N TYR A 302 -11.54 -31.45 -2.00
CA TYR A 302 -11.03 -32.35 -3.03
C TYR A 302 -9.51 -32.19 -3.18
N ALA A 303 -8.77 -33.29 -3.15
CA ALA A 303 -7.65 -33.59 -4.06
C ALA A 303 -7.01 -34.94 -3.67
N SER A 304 -7.69 -36.02 -4.03
CA SER A 304 -7.06 -37.32 -4.27
C SER A 304 -7.28 -37.63 -5.76
N GLY A 305 -6.19 -37.61 -6.50
CA GLY A 305 -6.09 -37.73 -7.95
C GLY A 305 -4.74 -37.24 -8.42
#